data_AF-A0A101CHK0-F1
#
_entry.id   AF-A0A101CHK0-F1
#
_cell.length_a   1.000
_cell.length_b   1.000
_cell.length_c   1.000
_cell.angle_alpha   90.00
_cell.angle_beta   90.00
_cell.angle_gamma   90.00
#
_symmetry.space_group_name_H-M   'P 1'
#
loop_
_entity.id
_entity.type
_entity.pdbx_description
1 polymer ?
#
loop_
_entity_poly.entity_id
_entity_poly.type
_entity_poly.pdbx_seq_one_letter_code
_entity_poly.pdbx_strand_id
1 'polypeptide(L)'
;MKNLKTFMIPVAILVLGVGSAFATNKAKTDKKASIIAYHFDPAAPVEKCILVGEVDCNTTSGAVCTELVNGSPKTMQTRISDTECGQALFRN
;
A
#
# COMPACT_ATOMS: atom_id res chain seq x y z
N MET A 1 -19.25 33.82 -44.86
CA MET A 1 -18.21 34.54 -44.10
C MET A 1 -17.71 33.63 -42.99
N LYS A 2 -16.40 33.38 -42.96
CA LYS A 2 -15.51 33.15 -41.80
C LYS A 2 -16.00 32.14 -40.74
N ASN A 3 -15.57 30.89 -40.86
CA ASN A 3 -14.41 30.33 -40.15
C ASN A 3 -14.68 30.05 -38.66
N LEU A 4 -14.87 28.76 -38.36
CA LEU A 4 -14.76 28.12 -37.06
C LEU A 4 -13.50 28.60 -36.32
N LYS A 5 -13.69 29.23 -35.15
CA LYS A 5 -12.71 29.54 -34.09
C LYS A 5 -13.53 30.23 -33.00
N THR A 6 -13.53 29.87 -31.72
CA THR A 6 -12.39 29.46 -30.92
C THR A 6 -12.92 28.97 -29.56
N PHE A 7 -12.50 27.76 -29.19
CA PHE A 7 -12.17 27.31 -27.84
C PHE A 7 -13.14 27.59 -26.68
N MET A 8 -14.08 26.68 -26.49
CA MET A 8 -14.36 26.14 -25.15
C MET A 8 -13.06 25.58 -24.60
N ILE A 9 -12.43 26.25 -23.63
CA ILE A 9 -11.42 25.61 -22.78
C ILE A 9 -12.15 25.15 -21.52
N PRO A 10 -12.45 23.85 -21.36
CA PRO A 10 -12.81 23.35 -20.04
C PRO A 10 -11.57 23.49 -19.16
N VAL A 11 -11.64 24.39 -18.18
CA VAL A 11 -10.71 24.45 -17.05
C VAL A 11 -10.98 23.21 -16.19
N ALA A 12 -10.47 22.07 -16.67
CA ALA A 12 -10.56 20.77 -16.03
C ALA A 12 -9.17 20.14 -16.01
N ILE A 13 -8.18 20.90 -15.56
CA ILE A 13 -6.86 20.37 -15.26
C ILE A 13 -6.45 20.96 -13.91
N LEU A 14 -5.86 20.10 -13.08
CA LEU A 14 -5.21 20.39 -11.80
C LEU A 14 -6.07 20.22 -10.54
N VAL A 15 -6.80 19.11 -10.46
CA VAL A 15 -6.66 18.27 -9.26
C VAL A 15 -6.42 16.85 -9.73
N LEU A 16 -5.25 16.63 -10.34
CA LEU A 16 -4.63 15.31 -10.34
C LEU A 16 -4.20 15.06 -8.89
N GLY A 17 -5.18 14.71 -8.06
CA GLY A 17 -4.89 14.00 -6.83
C GLY A 17 -4.07 12.78 -7.23
N VAL A 18 -2.86 12.70 -6.68
CA VAL A 18 -2.02 11.50 -6.67
C VAL A 18 -2.81 10.36 -6.03
N GLY A 19 -3.66 9.73 -6.81
CA GLY A 19 -4.67 8.81 -6.29
C GLY A 19 -5.13 7.78 -7.32
N SER A 20 -4.38 7.59 -8.40
CA SER A 20 -4.67 6.53 -9.37
C SER A 20 -3.54 5.50 -9.36
N ALA A 21 -3.92 4.28 -9.02
CA ALA A 21 -3.25 3.01 -9.30
C ALA A 21 -2.18 2.51 -8.31
N PHE A 22 -2.57 2.24 -7.06
CA PHE A 22 -2.35 0.88 -6.56
C PHE A 22 -3.48 0.02 -7.13
N ALA A 23 -3.37 -0.27 -8.43
CA ALA A 23 -4.19 -1.29 -9.06
C ALA A 23 -3.89 -2.57 -8.28
N THR A 24 -4.82 -2.97 -7.41
CA THR A 24 -4.85 -4.33 -6.91
C THR A 24 -4.87 -5.18 -8.17
N ASN A 25 -3.76 -5.86 -8.47
CA ASN A 25 -3.70 -6.83 -9.53
C ASN A 25 -4.62 -7.98 -9.11
N LYS A 26 -5.93 -7.82 -9.31
CA LYS A 26 -6.87 -8.93 -9.44
C LYS A 26 -6.63 -9.55 -10.80
N ALA A 27 -5.42 -10.07 -11.01
CA ALA A 27 -5.03 -10.81 -12.18
C ALA A 27 -4.60 -12.20 -11.72
N LYS A 28 -5.63 -13.05 -11.61
CA LYS A 28 -5.62 -14.51 -11.80
C LYS A 28 -4.75 -15.34 -10.85
N THR A 29 -5.47 -16.19 -10.11
CA THR A 29 -5.15 -17.60 -9.88
C THR A 29 -3.68 -17.91 -9.63
N ASP A 30 -3.28 -17.78 -8.38
CA ASP A 30 -2.75 -18.91 -7.61
C ASP A 30 -2.99 -18.52 -6.15
N LYS A 31 -3.21 -19.50 -5.26
CA LYS A 31 -3.34 -19.23 -3.82
C LYS A 31 -1.97 -18.79 -3.28
N LYS A 32 -1.57 -17.57 -3.62
CA LYS A 32 -0.40 -16.89 -3.11
C LYS A 32 -0.61 -16.76 -1.60
N ALA A 33 0.30 -17.34 -0.83
CA ALA A 33 0.15 -17.52 0.60
C ALA A 33 0.00 -16.16 1.28
N SER A 34 -1.23 -15.82 1.67
CA SER A 34 -1.49 -14.67 2.53
C SER A 34 -0.77 -14.91 3.86
N ILE A 35 0.01 -13.93 4.31
CA ILE A 35 0.74 -14.00 5.58
C ILE A 35 0.19 -12.96 6.54
N ILE A 36 0.17 -13.30 7.82
CA ILE A 36 -0.13 -12.33 8.87
C ILE A 36 1.02 -11.33 8.94
N ALA A 37 0.73 -10.07 8.67
CA ALA A 37 1.67 -8.99 8.74
C ALA A 37 1.42 -8.06 9.93
N TYR A 38 2.52 -7.44 10.35
CA TYR A 38 2.57 -6.44 11.39
C TYR A 38 3.29 -5.21 10.85
N HIS A 39 3.11 -4.08 11.51
CA HIS A 39 3.94 -2.90 11.28
C HIS A 39 4.43 -2.34 12.60
N PHE A 40 5.60 -1.71 12.57
CA PHE A 40 6.15 -1.08 13.75
C PHE A 40 5.54 0.31 13.96
N ASP A 41 5.02 0.55 15.16
CA ASP A 41 4.57 1.85 15.64
C ASP A 41 5.25 2.21 16.97
N PRO A 42 6.22 3.15 16.97
CA PRO A 42 6.88 3.57 18.20
C PRO A 42 5.96 4.35 19.15
N ALA A 43 4.86 4.91 18.65
CA ALA A 43 3.92 5.69 19.45
C ALA A 43 2.93 4.81 20.25
N ALA A 44 2.78 3.54 19.87
CA ALA A 44 1.87 2.63 20.56
C ALA A 44 2.37 2.29 21.97
N PRO A 45 1.48 2.15 22.99
CA PRO A 45 1.90 2.19 24.39
C PRO A 45 2.60 0.92 24.89
N VAL A 46 2.10 -0.27 24.54
CA VAL A 46 2.57 -1.57 25.05
C VAL A 46 3.06 -2.47 23.93
N GLU A 47 2.24 -2.63 22.89
CA GLU A 47 2.59 -3.35 21.68
C GLU A 47 3.14 -2.35 20.67
N LYS A 48 4.40 -2.50 20.27
CA LYS A 48 5.01 -1.69 19.20
C LYS A 48 4.86 -2.36 17.85
N CYS A 49 4.62 -3.67 17.81
CA CYS A 49 4.41 -4.42 16.58
C CYS A 49 2.91 -4.66 16.36
N ILE A 50 2.27 -3.75 15.63
CA ILE A 50 0.82 -3.69 15.49
C ILE A 50 0.34 -4.61 14.38
N LEU A 51 -0.59 -5.50 14.71
CA LEU A 51 -1.23 -6.40 13.77
C LEU A 51 -1.96 -5.62 12.66
N VAL A 52 -1.64 -5.93 11.41
CA VAL A 52 -2.36 -5.42 10.24
C VAL A 52 -3.37 -6.46 9.75
N GLY A 53 -3.01 -7.74 9.84
CA GLY A 53 -3.84 -8.85 9.40
C GLY A 53 -3.21 -9.60 8.22
N GLU A 54 -4.04 -10.32 7.48
CA GLU A 54 -3.63 -11.09 6.31
C GLU A 54 -3.40 -10.19 5.09
N VAL A 55 -2.20 -10.26 4.53
CA VAL A 55 -1.77 -9.47 3.36
C VAL A 55 -1.09 -10.36 2.32
N ASP A 56 -1.18 -9.95 1.05
CA ASP A 56 -0.53 -10.62 -0.09
C ASP A 56 0.97 -10.25 -0.15
N CYS A 57 1.72 -10.70 0.86
CA CYS A 57 3.17 -10.54 0.95
C CYS A 57 3.86 -11.92 1.14
N ASN A 58 5.17 -11.98 0.90
CA ASN A 58 6.04 -13.13 1.14
C ASN A 58 7.27 -12.73 1.97
N THR A 59 8.02 -13.72 2.46
CA THR A 59 9.27 -13.51 3.22
C THR A 59 10.54 -13.65 2.36
N THR A 60 10.40 -14.04 1.09
CA THR A 60 11.51 -14.54 0.28
C THR A 60 12.15 -13.45 -0.57
N SER A 61 11.35 -12.73 -1.36
CA SER A 61 11.87 -11.80 -2.36
C SER A 61 10.75 -11.00 -3.03
N GLY A 62 11.04 -9.76 -3.37
CA GLY A 62 10.14 -8.87 -4.10
C GLY A 62 10.38 -7.41 -3.74
N ALA A 63 9.49 -6.53 -4.18
CA ALA A 63 9.47 -5.15 -3.68
C ALA A 63 9.07 -5.14 -2.20
N VAL A 64 9.55 -4.18 -1.39
CA VAL A 64 9.13 -4.07 0.01
C VAL A 64 7.61 -3.98 0.09
N CYS A 65 7.00 -4.85 0.91
CA CYS A 65 5.56 -4.85 1.09
C CYS A 65 5.16 -3.68 1.98
N THR A 66 4.39 -2.75 1.43
CA THR A 66 3.87 -1.59 2.15
C THR A 66 2.36 -1.55 2.03
N GLU A 67 1.68 -1.34 3.16
CA GLU A 67 0.22 -1.17 3.22
C GLU A 67 -0.14 0.14 3.90
N LEU A 68 -1.33 0.66 3.58
CA LEU A 68 -1.84 1.88 4.19
C LEU A 68 -2.50 1.54 5.53
N VAL A 69 -1.87 1.97 6.63
CA VAL A 69 -2.46 1.91 7.96
C VAL A 69 -2.82 3.33 8.39
N ASN A 70 -4.09 3.56 8.69
CA ASN A 70 -4.60 4.90 9.03
C ASN A 70 -4.21 5.98 8.01
N GLY A 71 -4.20 5.63 6.72
CA GLY A 71 -3.87 6.54 5.62
C GLY A 71 -2.37 6.83 5.43
N SER A 72 -1.50 6.22 6.24
CA SER A 72 -0.03 6.35 6.09
C SER A 72 0.57 5.05 5.58
N PRO A 73 1.51 5.09 4.62
CA PRO A 73 2.20 3.89 4.16
C PRO A 73 3.09 3.35 5.28
N LYS A 74 2.92 2.07 5.61
CA LYS A 74 3.71 1.34 6.58
C LYS A 74 4.34 0.12 5.94
N THR A 75 5.59 -0.16 6.29
CA THR A 75 6.27 -1.39 5.87
C THR A 75 5.75 -2.56 6.68
N MET A 76 5.33 -3.62 5.98
CA MET A 76 4.88 -4.86 6.58
C MET A 76 6.08 -5.70 7.02
N GLN A 77 5.98 -6.29 8.21
CA GLN A 77 7.05 -7.03 8.87
C GLN A 77 6.47 -8.27 9.57
N THR A 78 7.32 -9.25 9.86
CA THR A 78 6.97 -10.36 10.75
C THR A 78 6.94 -9.90 12.21
N ARG A 79 6.31 -10.68 13.10
CA ARG A 79 6.35 -10.43 14.55
C ARG A 79 7.44 -11.29 15.19
N ILE A 80 8.30 -10.68 16.01
CA ILE A 80 9.23 -11.38 16.89
C ILE A 80 8.65 -11.39 18.32
N SER A 81 8.28 -10.21 18.81
CA SER A 81 7.65 -10.01 20.12
C SER A 81 6.63 -8.87 20.04
N ASP A 82 5.92 -8.58 21.13
CA ASP A 82 4.96 -7.46 21.16
C ASP A 82 5.64 -6.10 20.94
N THR A 83 6.91 -5.97 21.33
CA THR A 83 7.68 -4.74 21.21
C THR A 83 8.64 -4.73 20.03
N GLU A 84 8.78 -5.85 19.32
CA GLU A 84 9.78 -6.02 18.26
C GLU A 84 9.16 -6.69 17.03
N CYS A 85 9.18 -5.94 15.93
CA CYS A 85 8.92 -6.51 14.62
C CYS A 85 10.21 -7.10 14.04
N GLY A 86 10.04 -8.14 13.22
CA GLY A 86 11.12 -8.85 12.57
C GLY A 86 11.44 -8.32 11.19
N GLN A 87 11.62 -9.26 10.26
CA GLN A 87 12.09 -8.94 8.93
C GLN A 87 10.97 -8.28 8.10
N ALA A 88 11.37 -7.38 7.21
CA ALA A 88 10.46 -6.81 6.24
C ALA A 88 9.91 -7.90 5.31
N LEU A 89 8.63 -7.82 5.04
CA LEU A 89 7.95 -8.66 4.06
C LEU A 89 8.08 -8.02 2.67
N PHE A 90 7.91 -8.83 1.64
CA PHE A 90 8.01 -8.44 0.24
C PHE A 90 6.71 -8.71 -0.51
N ARG A 91 6.38 -7.92 -1.52
CA ARG A 91 5.23 -8.13 -2.40
C ARG A 91 5.40 -9.43 -3.17
N ASN A 92 4.34 -10.22 -3.25
CA ASN A 92 4.33 -11.47 -4.02
C ASN A 92 4.09 -11.28 -5.52
#